data_AF-A0A8D8B8I1-F1
#
_entry.id   AF-A0A8D8B8I1-F1
#
_cell.length_a   1.000
_cell.length_b   1.000
_cell.length_c   1.000
_cell.angle_alpha   90.00
_cell.angle_beta   90.00
_cell.angle_gamma   90.00
#
_symmetry.space_group_name_H-M   'P 1'
#
loop_
_entity.id
_entity.type
_entity.pdbx_description
1 polymer ?
#
loop_
_entity_poly.entity_id
_entity_poly.type
_entity_poly.pdbx_seq_one_letter_code
_entity_poly.pdbx_strand_id
1 'polypeptide(L)'
;MITMLLFCITVYQFYSCFIIGALLVLPPKNIHTLEQLLASNLKMSIEEVAYNRDYFNRTKRPIILQLYERKILPNEYGFVNVSLGTALVKQGGHAFHCDTSYVNTWIMETFTDYEICELQEIELYPIRPLHMVLPKGSPLKEPFRVSIRLMMDTGLLQYYRRRFFLKRPPCSTDSFSTVQVGFGDVASLYLLLTFGLAMSFIVLAVEVIEFRVRMYLIDKKLHKFGWID
;
A
#
# COMPACT_ATOMS: atom_id res chain seq x y z
N MET A 1 14.31 13.91 -42.70
CA MET A 1 14.62 12.53 -42.25
C MET A 1 15.41 12.55 -40.95
N ILE A 2 16.55 13.24 -40.86
CA ILE A 2 17.36 13.34 -39.63
C ILE A 2 16.58 14.00 -38.48
N THR A 3 15.81 15.05 -38.76
CA THR A 3 14.95 15.73 -37.77
C THR A 3 13.86 14.82 -37.18
N MET A 4 13.23 13.98 -38.02
CA MET A 4 12.22 13.00 -37.57
C MET A 4 12.86 11.90 -36.72
N LEU A 5 14.04 11.43 -37.11
CA LEU A 5 14.80 10.45 -36.32
C LEU A 5 15.15 11.00 -34.94
N LEU A 6 15.68 12.23 -34.88
CA LEU A 6 16.01 12.90 -33.62
C LEU A 6 14.78 13.07 -32.73
N PHE A 7 13.64 13.45 -33.30
CA PHE A 7 12.39 13.58 -32.56
C PHE A 7 11.90 12.23 -31.99
N CYS A 8 11.95 11.15 -32.77
CA CYS A 8 11.56 9.82 -32.28
C CYS A 8 12.46 9.34 -31.12
N ILE A 9 13.78 9.58 -31.24
CA ILE A 9 14.74 9.19 -30.20
C ILE A 9 14.48 9.97 -28.91
N THR A 10 14.25 11.28 -28.98
CA THR A 10 13.99 12.07 -27.77
C THR A 10 12.70 11.65 -27.10
N VAL A 11 11.62 11.45 -27.86
CA VAL A 11 10.33 10.97 -27.31
C VAL A 11 10.49 9.60 -26.64
N TYR A 12 11.19 8.66 -27.27
CA TYR A 12 11.44 7.32 -26.70
C TYR A 12 12.20 7.39 -25.37
N GLN A 13 13.24 8.24 -25.29
CA GLN A 13 14.02 8.42 -24.08
C GLN A 13 13.18 9.06 -22.96
N PHE A 14 12.43 10.12 -23.26
CA PHE A 14 11.55 10.76 -22.27
C PHE A 14 10.48 9.78 -21.74
N TYR A 15 9.86 9.02 -22.62
CA TYR A 15 8.85 8.03 -22.26
C TYR A 15 9.42 6.93 -21.36
N SER A 16 10.58 6.37 -21.73
CA SER A 16 11.24 5.32 -20.94
C SER A 16 11.63 5.82 -19.54
N CYS A 17 12.21 7.01 -19.46
CA CYS A 17 12.57 7.62 -18.17
C CYS A 17 11.34 7.92 -17.31
N PHE A 18 10.26 8.44 -17.90
CA PHE A 18 9.03 8.75 -17.18
C PHE A 18 8.38 7.49 -16.58
N ILE A 19 8.28 6.41 -17.34
CA ILE A 19 7.68 5.15 -16.85
C ILE A 19 8.50 4.54 -15.73
N ILE A 20 9.83 4.47 -15.91
CA ILE A 20 10.72 3.95 -14.86
C ILE A 20 10.61 4.82 -13.61
N GLY A 21 10.59 6.14 -13.77
CA GLY A 21 10.39 7.07 -12.66
C GLY A 21 9.06 6.84 -11.94
N ALA A 22 7.96 6.71 -12.67
CA ALA A 22 6.63 6.48 -12.11
C ALA A 22 6.53 5.14 -11.35
N LEU A 23 7.22 4.09 -11.83
CA LEU A 23 7.22 2.77 -11.20
C LEU A 23 8.08 2.70 -9.92
N LEU A 24 9.11 3.55 -9.81
CA LEU A 24 9.98 3.62 -8.63
C LEU A 24 9.39 4.50 -7.52
N VAL A 25 8.41 5.34 -7.84
CA VAL A 25 7.74 6.19 -6.85
C VAL A 25 6.78 5.33 -6.03
N LEU A 26 7.00 5.30 -4.70
CA LEU A 26 6.05 4.66 -3.80
C LEU A 26 4.69 5.38 -3.85
N PRO A 27 3.57 4.63 -3.73
CA PRO A 27 2.26 5.23 -3.67
C PRO A 27 2.19 6.24 -2.52
N PRO A 28 1.56 7.42 -2.73
CA PRO A 28 1.43 8.42 -1.70
C PRO A 28 0.58 7.89 -0.56
N LYS A 29 1.08 8.15 0.65
CA LYS A 29 0.42 7.84 1.91
C LYS A 29 -0.64 8.88 2.21
N ASN A 30 -1.92 8.49 2.18
CA ASN A 30 -3.04 9.44 2.27
C ASN A 30 -3.71 9.51 3.65
N ILE A 31 -3.47 8.55 4.55
CA ILE A 31 -4.19 8.41 5.83
C ILE A 31 -3.29 8.82 7.00
N HIS A 32 -3.30 10.10 7.37
CA HIS A 32 -2.49 10.64 8.47
C HIS A 32 -3.26 10.82 9.78
N THR A 33 -4.59 10.94 9.72
CA THR A 33 -5.42 11.23 10.88
C THR A 33 -6.40 10.10 11.17
N LEU A 34 -6.89 10.07 12.41
CA LEU A 34 -7.90 9.10 12.83
C LEU A 34 -9.23 9.27 12.07
N GLU A 35 -9.55 10.50 11.67
CA GLU A 35 -10.73 10.81 10.85
C GLU A 35 -10.62 10.21 9.45
N GLN A 36 -9.45 10.34 8.83
CA GLN A 36 -9.17 9.71 7.54
C GLN A 36 -9.20 8.19 7.65
N LEU A 37 -8.69 7.62 8.76
CA LEU A 37 -8.76 6.18 9.02
C LEU A 37 -10.22 5.71 9.16
N LEU A 38 -11.05 6.48 9.88
CA LEU A 38 -12.47 6.18 10.05
C LEU A 38 -13.24 6.22 8.72
N ALA A 39 -12.92 7.19 7.85
CA ALA A 39 -13.52 7.35 6.53
C ALA A 39 -13.03 6.33 5.49
N SER A 40 -11.86 5.73 5.72
CA SER A 40 -11.29 4.72 4.82
C SER A 40 -12.09 3.42 4.82
N ASN A 41 -11.88 2.57 3.80
CA ASN A 41 -12.45 1.21 3.76
C ASN A 41 -11.66 0.17 4.57
N LEU A 42 -10.60 0.59 5.27
CA LEU A 42 -9.78 -0.33 6.06
C LEU A 42 -10.58 -0.91 7.22
N LYS A 43 -10.42 -2.21 7.47
CA LYS A 43 -10.86 -2.85 8.71
C LYS A 43 -9.86 -2.54 9.83
N MET A 44 -10.28 -2.61 11.08
CA MET A 44 -9.40 -2.32 12.21
C MET A 44 -9.49 -3.40 13.28
N SER A 45 -8.34 -3.75 13.85
CA SER A 45 -8.22 -4.62 15.03
C SER A 45 -7.36 -3.97 16.09
N ILE A 46 -7.52 -4.42 17.32
CA ILE A 46 -6.76 -3.98 18.48
C ILE A 46 -6.09 -5.18 19.14
N GLU A 47 -4.90 -4.98 19.69
CA GLU A 47 -4.25 -5.99 20.51
C GLU A 47 -5.08 -6.33 21.74
N GLU A 48 -5.28 -7.62 21.99
CA GLU A 48 -5.98 -8.13 23.17
C GLU A 48 -5.16 -7.93 24.46
N VAL A 49 -5.22 -6.70 25.01
CA VAL A 49 -4.65 -6.35 26.31
C VAL A 49 -5.67 -5.60 27.17
N ALA A 50 -5.62 -5.82 28.47
CA ALA A 50 -6.54 -5.23 29.44
C ALA A 50 -6.59 -3.69 29.37
N TYR A 51 -5.45 -3.02 29.15
CA TYR A 51 -5.41 -1.55 29.09
C TYR A 51 -6.15 -1.00 27.86
N ASN A 52 -6.15 -1.71 26.73
CA ASN A 52 -6.90 -1.32 25.54
C ASN A 52 -8.40 -1.35 25.82
N ARG A 53 -8.90 -2.44 26.41
CA ARG A 53 -10.32 -2.58 26.77
C ARG A 53 -10.75 -1.48 27.76
N ASP A 54 -9.94 -1.22 28.78
CA ASP A 54 -10.20 -0.15 29.75
C ASP A 54 -10.17 1.25 29.10
N TYR A 55 -9.27 1.47 28.14
CA TYR A 55 -9.18 2.73 27.39
C TYR A 55 -10.47 3.03 26.63
N PHE A 56 -11.00 2.08 25.85
CA PHE A 56 -12.25 2.28 25.10
C PHE A 56 -13.47 2.44 26.02
N ASN A 57 -13.49 1.77 27.17
CA ASN A 57 -14.57 1.91 28.15
C ASN A 57 -14.58 3.30 28.84
N ARG A 58 -13.39 3.88 29.09
CA ARG A 58 -13.26 5.17 29.79
C ARG A 58 -13.24 6.39 28.86
N THR A 59 -12.97 6.18 27.58
CA THR A 59 -12.76 7.28 26.63
C THR A 59 -14.07 8.00 26.33
N LYS A 60 -14.05 9.34 26.43
CA LYS A 60 -15.19 10.22 26.07
C LYS A 60 -14.98 10.96 24.74
N ARG A 61 -13.90 10.67 24.02
CA ARG A 61 -13.59 11.33 22.75
C ARG A 61 -14.52 10.79 21.65
N PRO A 62 -15.30 11.63 20.97
CA PRO A 62 -16.32 11.18 20.03
C PRO A 62 -15.72 10.41 18.85
N ILE A 63 -14.56 10.84 18.34
CA ILE A 63 -13.88 10.18 17.22
C ILE A 63 -13.45 8.74 17.55
N ILE A 64 -13.01 8.49 18.78
CA ILE A 64 -12.54 7.17 19.21
C ILE A 64 -13.73 6.23 19.45
N LEU A 65 -14.83 6.75 20.00
CA LEU A 65 -16.07 6.00 20.15
C LEU A 65 -16.63 5.59 18.78
N GLN A 66 -16.67 6.52 17.82
CA GLN A 66 -17.10 6.21 16.45
C GLN A 66 -16.20 5.17 15.78
N LEU A 67 -14.89 5.25 15.99
CA LEU A 67 -13.94 4.24 15.50
C LEU A 67 -14.23 2.87 16.11
N TYR A 68 -14.44 2.82 17.43
CA TYR A 68 -14.76 1.59 18.15
C TYR A 68 -16.06 0.96 17.63
N GLU A 69 -17.12 1.76 17.51
CA GLU A 69 -18.44 1.32 17.06
C GLU A 69 -18.48 0.91 15.59
N ARG A 70 -17.79 1.62 14.70
CA ARG A 70 -17.86 1.36 13.25
C ARG A 70 -16.85 0.35 12.73
N LYS A 71 -15.67 0.26 13.35
CA LYS A 71 -14.55 -0.53 12.81
C LYS A 71 -14.20 -1.75 13.64
N ILE A 72 -14.34 -1.67 14.97
CA ILE A 72 -13.85 -2.71 15.89
C ILE A 72 -14.98 -3.63 16.33
N LEU A 73 -16.10 -3.09 16.81
CA LEU A 73 -17.29 -3.85 17.24
C LEU A 73 -17.87 -4.78 16.17
N PRO A 74 -18.07 -4.35 14.90
CA PRO A 74 -18.64 -5.21 13.87
C PRO A 74 -17.63 -6.19 13.28
N ASN A 75 -16.34 -6.07 13.63
CA ASN A 75 -15.30 -6.93 13.10
C ASN A 75 -15.17 -8.18 13.99
N GLU A 76 -15.26 -9.36 13.38
CA GLU A 76 -15.02 -10.64 14.06
C GLU A 76 -13.62 -10.68 14.69
N TYR A 77 -12.64 -10.06 14.03
CA TYR A 77 -11.28 -9.88 14.52
C TYR A 77 -11.08 -8.57 15.28
N GLY A 78 -12.05 -8.09 16.05
CA GLY A 78 -11.94 -6.81 16.77
C GLY A 78 -10.76 -6.76 17.75
N PHE A 79 -10.57 -7.83 18.54
CA PHE A 79 -9.44 -8.00 19.46
C PHE A 79 -8.65 -9.25 19.08
N VAL A 80 -7.35 -9.11 18.87
CA VAL A 80 -6.48 -10.19 18.40
C VAL A 80 -5.10 -10.15 19.05
N ASN A 81 -4.40 -11.28 18.99
CA ASN A 81 -2.98 -11.34 19.37
C ASN A 81 -2.10 -10.58 18.35
N VAL A 82 -0.92 -10.15 18.80
CA VAL A 82 0.04 -9.39 17.99
C VAL A 82 0.38 -10.12 16.70
N SER A 83 0.66 -11.43 16.75
CA SER A 83 1.03 -12.23 15.57
C SER A 83 -0.06 -12.29 14.50
N LEU A 84 -1.32 -12.43 14.92
CA LEU A 84 -2.45 -12.43 13.99
C LEU A 84 -2.71 -11.02 13.45
N GLY A 85 -2.63 -10.00 14.32
CA GLY A 85 -2.80 -8.60 13.93
C GLY A 85 -1.77 -8.14 12.90
N THR A 86 -0.49 -8.49 13.09
CA THR A 86 0.57 -8.17 12.12
C THR A 86 0.41 -8.93 10.81
N ALA A 87 0.00 -10.20 10.85
CA ALA A 87 -0.30 -10.98 9.65
C ALA A 87 -1.48 -10.39 8.84
N LEU A 88 -2.53 -9.90 9.51
CA LEU A 88 -3.65 -9.22 8.85
C LEU A 88 -3.22 -7.91 8.19
N VAL A 89 -2.33 -7.14 8.82
CA VAL A 89 -1.76 -5.94 8.20
C VAL A 89 -0.94 -6.30 6.95
N LYS A 90 -0.15 -7.39 7.01
CA LYS A 90 0.62 -7.87 5.86
C LYS A 90 -0.25 -8.26 4.66
N GLN A 91 -1.43 -8.86 4.92
CA GLN A 91 -2.39 -9.21 3.86
C GLN A 91 -2.98 -7.97 3.15
N GLY A 92 -2.86 -6.79 3.75
CA GLY A 92 -3.40 -5.53 3.24
C GLY A 92 -4.86 -5.29 3.62
N GLY A 93 -5.32 -4.05 3.45
CA GLY A 93 -6.71 -3.66 3.72
C GLY A 93 -7.10 -3.59 5.20
N HIS A 94 -6.13 -3.71 6.11
CA HIS A 94 -6.36 -3.82 7.54
C HIS A 94 -5.43 -2.91 8.36
N ALA A 95 -5.96 -2.29 9.42
CA ALA A 95 -5.22 -1.49 10.38
C ALA A 95 -5.18 -2.21 11.74
N PHE A 96 -4.01 -2.23 12.38
CA PHE A 96 -3.83 -2.92 13.66
C PHE A 96 -3.25 -1.96 14.70
N HIS A 97 -3.91 -1.85 15.85
CA HIS A 97 -3.43 -1.07 16.99
C HIS A 97 -2.73 -1.97 18.00
N CYS A 98 -1.45 -1.70 18.26
CA CYS A 98 -0.60 -2.39 19.22
C CYS A 98 0.53 -1.45 19.70
N ASP A 99 1.32 -1.90 20.68
CA ASP A 99 2.46 -1.15 21.17
C ASP A 99 3.64 -1.24 20.18
N THR A 100 4.19 -0.08 19.84
CA THR A 100 5.28 0.05 18.88
C THR A 100 6.58 -0.60 19.34
N SER A 101 6.75 -0.81 20.64
CA SER A 101 7.97 -1.36 21.26
C SER A 101 8.34 -2.75 20.79
N TYR A 102 7.35 -3.65 20.70
CA TYR A 102 7.57 -5.04 20.30
C TYR A 102 7.05 -5.32 18.89
N VAL A 103 6.06 -4.56 18.38
CA VAL A 103 5.54 -4.81 17.02
C VAL A 103 6.61 -4.55 15.96
N ASN A 104 7.51 -3.60 16.20
CA ASN A 104 8.62 -3.32 15.28
C ASN A 104 9.54 -4.54 15.10
N THR A 105 9.70 -5.37 16.12
CA THR A 105 10.43 -6.65 16.01
C THR A 105 9.68 -7.62 15.10
N TRP A 106 8.37 -7.78 15.29
CA TRP A 106 7.54 -8.62 14.43
C TRP A 106 7.55 -8.15 12.98
N ILE A 107 7.44 -6.85 12.74
CA ILE A 107 7.51 -6.25 11.40
C ILE A 107 8.85 -6.56 10.74
N MET A 108 9.97 -6.38 11.46
CA MET A 108 11.31 -6.63 10.93
C MET A 108 11.55 -8.10 10.58
N GLU A 109 10.93 -9.03 11.31
CA GLU A 109 11.07 -10.47 11.07
C GLU A 109 10.13 -11.00 9.97
N THR A 110 8.96 -10.38 9.80
CA THR A 110 7.89 -10.93 8.94
C THR A 110 7.67 -10.17 7.64
N PHE A 111 8.00 -8.87 7.58
CA PHE A 111 7.75 -8.02 6.43
C PHE A 111 8.99 -7.89 5.55
N THR A 112 8.77 -7.71 4.27
CA THR A 112 9.79 -7.34 3.29
C THR A 112 10.09 -5.85 3.38
N ASP A 113 11.25 -5.42 2.86
CA ASP A 113 11.62 -4.00 2.82
C ASP A 113 10.56 -3.15 2.12
N TYR A 114 9.93 -3.66 1.06
CA TYR A 114 8.86 -2.99 0.34
C TYR A 114 7.61 -2.80 1.23
N GLU A 115 7.15 -3.86 1.90
CA GLU A 115 6.00 -3.80 2.82
C GLU A 115 6.27 -2.83 3.99
N ILE A 116 7.50 -2.78 4.50
CA ILE A 116 7.93 -1.81 5.53
C ILE A 116 7.81 -0.37 5.03
N CYS A 117 8.22 -0.14 3.77
CA CYS A 117 8.12 1.18 3.14
C CYS A 117 6.65 1.59 2.89
N GLU A 118 5.77 0.64 2.58
CA GLU A 118 4.33 0.90 2.41
C GLU A 118 3.63 1.18 3.75
N LEU A 119 4.10 0.57 4.85
CA LEU A 119 3.48 0.69 6.17
C LEU A 119 3.33 2.14 6.65
N GLN A 120 2.13 2.47 7.14
CA GLN A 120 1.80 3.76 7.72
C GLN A 120 1.40 3.61 9.18
N GLU A 121 1.95 4.50 10.02
CA GLU A 121 1.69 4.55 11.45
C GLU A 121 0.84 5.78 11.74
N ILE A 122 -0.20 5.60 12.55
CA ILE A 122 -1.10 6.67 13.00
C ILE A 122 -1.23 6.53 14.52
N GLU A 123 -1.05 7.63 15.23
CA GLU A 123 -1.19 7.65 16.68
C GLU A 123 -2.68 7.65 17.07
N LEU A 124 -3.13 6.58 17.72
CA LEU A 124 -4.50 6.47 18.22
C LEU A 124 -4.73 7.36 19.45
N TYR A 125 -3.76 7.38 20.36
CA TYR A 125 -3.78 8.20 21.57
C TYR A 125 -2.35 8.56 21.99
N PRO A 126 -2.17 9.72 22.66
CA PRO A 126 -0.85 10.22 23.02
C PRO A 126 -0.12 9.25 23.95
N ILE A 127 1.17 9.06 23.69
CA ILE A 127 2.07 8.30 24.57
C ILE A 127 2.03 8.93 25.98
N ARG A 128 1.63 8.13 26.97
CA ARG A 128 1.68 8.54 28.39
C ARG A 128 2.97 8.06 29.04
N PRO A 129 3.60 8.86 29.90
CA PRO A 129 4.75 8.40 30.66
C PRO A 129 4.33 7.25 31.58
N LEU A 130 5.06 6.15 31.55
CA LEU A 130 4.92 5.09 32.53
C LEU A 130 5.61 5.52 33.84
N HIS A 131 4.99 5.16 34.96
CA HIS A 131 5.52 5.43 36.28
C HIS A 131 5.66 4.13 37.07
N MET A 132 6.63 4.09 37.98
CA MET A 132 6.73 2.98 38.93
C MET A 132 5.54 3.00 39.89
N VAL A 133 4.85 1.87 39.97
CA VAL A 133 3.75 1.65 40.91
C VAL A 133 4.29 1.23 42.26
N LEU A 134 3.88 1.93 43.32
CA LEU A 134 4.29 1.70 44.70
C LEU A 134 3.07 1.68 45.61
N PRO A 135 3.05 0.85 46.67
CA PRO A 135 1.99 0.87 47.67
C PRO A 135 1.82 2.27 48.29
N LYS A 136 0.57 2.64 48.61
CA LYS A 136 0.29 3.90 49.31
C LYS A 136 1.04 3.92 50.65
N GLY A 137 1.77 5.01 50.91
CA GLY A 137 2.58 5.17 52.12
C GLY A 137 3.92 4.44 52.11
N SER A 138 4.35 3.84 50.98
CA SER A 138 5.65 3.15 50.91
C SER A 138 6.82 4.11 51.21
N PRO A 139 7.74 3.74 52.13
CA PRO A 139 8.93 4.55 52.43
C PRO A 139 9.90 4.62 51.23
N LEU A 140 9.74 3.74 50.24
CA LEU A 140 10.58 3.71 49.04
C LEU A 140 10.18 4.77 47.99
N LYS A 141 9.08 5.50 48.20
CA LYS A 141 8.58 6.49 47.24
C LYS A 141 9.62 7.56 46.91
N GLU A 142 10.25 8.13 47.92
CA GLU A 142 11.22 9.21 47.75
C GLU A 142 12.52 8.73 47.10
N PRO A 143 13.19 7.66 47.56
CA PRO A 143 14.40 7.19 46.91
C PRO A 143 14.14 6.79 45.44
N PHE A 144 13.06 6.08 45.13
CA PHE A 144 12.73 5.77 43.73
C PHE A 144 12.47 7.02 42.89
N ARG A 145 11.78 8.02 43.43
CA ARG A 145 11.53 9.28 42.72
C ARG A 145 12.83 9.99 42.37
N VAL A 146 13.76 10.09 43.31
CA VAL A 146 15.07 10.71 43.09
C VAL A 146 15.90 9.90 42.09
N SER A 147 15.97 8.58 42.26
CA SER A 147 16.73 7.71 41.35
C SER A 147 16.23 7.74 39.91
N ILE A 148 14.91 7.73 39.68
CA ILE A 148 14.35 7.86 38.32
C ILE A 148 14.71 9.21 37.71
N ARG A 149 14.58 10.31 38.46
CA ARG A 149 14.94 11.65 37.97
C ARG A 149 16.41 11.71 37.58
N LEU A 150 17.30 11.18 38.43
CA LEU A 150 18.71 11.10 38.12
C LEU A 150 18.97 10.27 36.84
N MET A 151 18.30 9.13 36.64
CA MET A 151 18.41 8.34 35.41
C MET A 151 17.90 9.06 34.16
N MET A 152 16.91 9.95 34.30
CA MET A 152 16.43 10.80 33.21
C MET A 152 17.42 11.92 32.90
N ASP A 153 17.89 12.63 33.93
CA ASP A 153 18.79 13.79 33.80
C ASP A 153 20.17 13.38 33.26
N THR A 154 20.67 12.21 33.66
CA THR A 154 21.92 11.64 33.13
C THR A 154 21.78 11.05 31.73
N GLY A 155 20.56 10.95 31.19
CA GLY A 155 20.29 10.33 29.90
C GLY A 155 20.35 8.80 29.89
N LEU A 156 20.56 8.14 31.03
CA LEU A 156 20.62 6.68 31.15
C LEU A 156 19.33 6.01 30.65
N LEU A 157 18.18 6.62 30.94
CA LEU A 157 16.89 6.13 30.44
C LEU A 157 16.82 6.18 28.90
N GLN A 158 17.34 7.25 28.28
CA GLN A 158 17.37 7.36 26.82
C GLN A 158 18.33 6.34 26.19
N TYR A 159 19.47 6.09 26.83
CA TYR A 159 20.42 5.06 26.42
C TYR A 159 19.76 3.67 26.39
N TYR A 160 19.16 3.24 27.50
CA TYR A 160 18.49 1.93 27.55
C TYR A 160 17.30 1.85 26.61
N ARG A 161 16.55 2.95 26.43
CA ARG A 161 15.48 3.01 25.45
C ARG A 161 15.99 2.73 24.04
N ARG A 162 17.10 3.35 23.62
CA ARG A 162 17.71 3.09 22.30
C ARG A 162 18.31 1.69 22.19
N ARG A 163 18.77 1.10 23.30
CA ARG A 163 19.42 -0.23 23.32
C ARG A 163 18.44 -1.40 23.24
N PHE A 164 17.26 -1.25 23.87
CA PHE A 164 16.28 -2.34 24.01
C PHE A 164 15.04 -2.15 23.14
N PHE A 165 14.64 -0.92 22.84
CA PHE A 165 13.47 -0.68 21.99
C PHE A 165 13.92 -0.50 20.55
N LEU A 166 13.40 -1.34 19.66
CA LEU A 166 13.60 -1.16 18.24
C LEU A 166 12.82 0.08 17.81
N LYS A 167 13.56 1.04 17.23
CA LYS A 167 12.93 2.11 16.46
C LYS A 167 12.25 1.50 15.25
N ARG A 168 11.29 2.24 14.69
CA ARG A 168 10.70 1.92 13.39
C ARG A 168 11.83 1.57 12.39
N PRO A 169 11.76 0.42 11.71
CA PRO A 169 12.77 0.05 10.74
C PRO A 169 12.82 1.12 9.63
N PRO A 170 14.02 1.58 9.25
CA PRO A 170 14.14 2.51 8.13
C PRO A 170 13.70 1.82 6.84
N CYS A 171 13.00 2.54 5.98
CA CYS A 171 12.73 2.09 4.62
C CYS A 171 14.06 2.10 3.86
N SER A 172 14.60 0.91 3.57
CA SER A 172 15.82 0.76 2.75
C SER A 172 15.44 0.83 1.29
N THR A 173 15.85 1.90 0.60
CA THR A 173 15.60 2.08 -0.83
C THR A 173 16.55 1.28 -1.72
N ASP A 174 17.61 0.70 -1.16
CA ASP A 174 18.59 -0.09 -1.94
C ASP A 174 18.04 -1.45 -2.36
N SER A 175 16.96 -1.92 -1.71
CA SER A 175 16.33 -3.22 -1.97
C SER A 175 15.27 -3.20 -3.09
N PHE A 176 15.08 -2.08 -3.82
CA PHE A 176 14.12 -1.97 -4.95
C PHE A 176 14.52 -2.79 -6.19
N SER A 177 15.24 -3.91 -6.03
CA SER A 177 15.89 -4.61 -7.15
C SER A 177 14.91 -5.25 -8.14
N THR A 178 13.61 -5.36 -7.83
CA THR A 178 12.59 -5.78 -8.79
C THR A 178 11.22 -5.16 -8.50
N VAL A 179 10.88 -4.07 -9.19
CA VAL A 179 9.47 -3.63 -9.23
C VAL A 179 8.69 -4.68 -10.04
N GLN A 180 7.88 -5.48 -9.36
CA GLN A 180 7.02 -6.46 -10.01
C GLN A 180 5.83 -5.73 -10.65
N VAL A 181 5.87 -5.58 -11.98
CA VAL A 181 4.78 -4.97 -12.72
C VAL A 181 3.67 -6.00 -12.89
N GLY A 182 2.47 -5.69 -12.38
CA GLY A 182 1.31 -6.56 -12.53
C GLY A 182 0.78 -6.54 -13.96
N PHE A 183 0.23 -7.65 -14.44
CA PHE A 183 -0.48 -7.68 -15.73
C PHE A 183 -1.67 -6.70 -15.79
N GLY A 184 -2.23 -6.34 -14.64
CA GLY A 184 -3.31 -5.35 -14.54
C GLY A 184 -2.87 -3.94 -14.96
N ASP A 185 -1.64 -3.53 -14.65
CA ASP A 185 -1.14 -2.19 -14.93
C ASP A 185 -0.95 -1.94 -16.43
N VAL A 186 -0.68 -3.01 -17.18
CA VAL A 186 -0.47 -3.01 -18.63
C VAL A 186 -1.69 -3.51 -19.42
N ALA A 187 -2.81 -3.80 -18.76
CA ALA A 187 -4.00 -4.36 -19.39
C ALA A 187 -4.52 -3.50 -20.56
N SER A 188 -4.50 -2.17 -20.40
CA SER A 188 -4.91 -1.23 -21.43
C SER A 188 -4.07 -1.32 -22.71
N LEU A 189 -2.76 -1.63 -22.60
CA LEU A 189 -1.88 -1.82 -23.76
C LEU A 189 -2.24 -3.08 -24.54
N TYR A 190 -2.51 -4.17 -23.83
CA TYR A 190 -2.95 -5.42 -24.46
C TYR A 190 -4.31 -5.27 -25.14
N LEU A 191 -5.25 -4.56 -24.52
CA LEU A 191 -6.55 -4.26 -25.14
C LEU A 191 -6.37 -3.47 -26.44
N LEU A 192 -5.55 -2.42 -26.43
CA LEU A 192 -5.28 -1.62 -27.62
C LEU A 192 -4.62 -2.44 -28.75
N LEU A 193 -3.69 -3.34 -28.40
CA LEU A 193 -3.06 -4.25 -29.35
C LEU A 193 -4.07 -5.21 -29.99
N THR A 194 -4.94 -5.82 -29.19
CA THR A 194 -5.98 -6.74 -29.69
C THR A 194 -6.99 -6.02 -30.59
N PHE A 195 -7.38 -4.80 -30.24
CA PHE A 195 -8.25 -3.97 -31.07
C PHE A 195 -7.60 -3.61 -32.41
N GLY A 196 -6.32 -3.23 -32.40
CA GLY A 196 -5.57 -2.94 -33.62
C GLY A 196 -5.45 -4.16 -34.55
N LEU A 197 -5.19 -5.34 -33.97
CA LEU A 197 -5.18 -6.60 -34.72
C LEU A 197 -6.54 -6.90 -35.34
N ALA A 198 -7.63 -6.79 -34.58
CA ALA A 198 -8.98 -7.02 -35.07
C ALA A 198 -9.34 -6.08 -36.23
N MET A 199 -9.01 -4.79 -36.11
CA MET A 199 -9.23 -3.81 -37.17
C MET A 199 -8.44 -4.13 -38.44
N SER A 200 -7.18 -4.56 -38.30
CA SER A 200 -6.36 -4.99 -39.45
C SER A 200 -6.98 -6.19 -40.17
N PHE A 201 -7.46 -7.19 -39.43
CA PHE A 201 -8.16 -8.34 -40.01
C PHE A 201 -9.46 -7.94 -40.73
N ILE A 202 -10.21 -6.97 -40.20
CA ILE A 202 -11.42 -6.45 -40.85
C ILE A 202 -11.07 -5.77 -42.17
N VAL A 203 -10.05 -4.91 -42.20
CA VAL A 203 -9.61 -4.24 -43.44
C VAL A 203 -9.15 -5.28 -44.47
N LEU A 204 -8.35 -6.26 -44.06
CA LEU A 204 -7.93 -7.36 -44.92
C LEU A 204 -9.14 -8.13 -45.49
N ALA A 205 -10.14 -8.43 -44.66
CA ALA A 205 -11.34 -9.12 -45.12
C ALA A 205 -12.13 -8.30 -46.15
N VAL A 206 -12.26 -6.99 -45.95
CA VAL A 206 -12.92 -6.07 -46.90
C VAL A 206 -12.16 -6.05 -48.22
N GLU A 207 -10.84 -5.92 -48.21
CA GLU A 207 -10.02 -5.93 -49.43
C GLU A 207 -10.16 -7.24 -50.21
N VAL A 208 -10.16 -8.38 -49.52
CA VAL A 208 -10.34 -9.70 -50.15
C VAL A 208 -11.74 -9.84 -50.75
N ILE A 209 -12.79 -9.36 -50.07
CA ILE A 209 -14.17 -9.39 -50.57
C ILE A 209 -14.30 -8.51 -51.82
N GLU A 210 -13.80 -7.27 -51.78
CA GLU A 210 -13.82 -6.38 -52.93
C GLU A 210 -13.09 -6.99 -54.13
N PHE A 211 -11.92 -7.58 -53.89
CA PHE A 211 -11.14 -8.24 -54.94
C PHE A 211 -11.92 -9.41 -55.58
N ARG A 212 -12.56 -10.26 -54.76
CA ARG A 212 -13.37 -11.39 -55.24
C ARG A 212 -14.61 -10.95 -56.01
N VAL A 213 -15.33 -9.94 -55.54
CA VAL A 213 -16.52 -9.38 -56.21
C VAL A 213 -16.14 -8.75 -57.55
N ARG A 214 -15.04 -7.98 -57.59
CA ARG A 214 -14.54 -7.36 -58.81
C ARG A 214 -14.14 -8.41 -59.84
N MET A 215 -13.50 -9.50 -59.42
CA MET A 215 -13.14 -10.61 -60.30
C MET A 215 -14.37 -11.36 -60.83
N TYR A 216 -15.37 -11.63 -60.00
CA TYR A 216 -16.63 -12.26 -60.42
C TYR A 216 -17.42 -11.39 -61.43
N LEU A 217 -17.42 -10.07 -61.24
CA LEU A 217 -18.06 -9.14 -62.17
C LEU A 217 -17.31 -9.04 -63.51
N ILE A 218 -15.99 -9.17 -63.52
CA ILE A 218 -15.17 -9.23 -64.74
C ILE A 218 -15.46 -10.52 -65.51
N ASP A 219 -15.50 -11.66 -64.82
CA ASP A 219 -15.81 -12.97 -65.42
C ASP A 219 -17.22 -12.98 -66.02
N LYS A 220 -18.21 -12.44 -65.30
CA LYS A 220 -19.58 -12.29 -65.80
C LYS A 220 -19.68 -11.32 -67.00
N LYS A 221 -18.83 -10.29 -67.07
CA LYS A 221 -18.74 -9.39 -68.24
C LYS A 221 -18.12 -10.10 -69.45
N LEU A 222 -17.07 -10.90 -69.26
CA LEU A 222 -16.46 -11.73 -70.30
C LEU A 222 -17.44 -12.76 -70.86
N HIS A 223 -18.18 -13.45 -69.99
CA HIS A 223 -19.19 -14.42 -70.40
C HIS A 223 -20.39 -13.79 -71.14
N LYS A 224 -20.68 -12.51 -70.90
CA LYS A 224 -21.75 -11.75 -71.60
C LYS A 224 -21.29 -11.20 -72.96
N PHE A 225 -19.99 -11.02 -73.17
CA PHE A 225 -19.42 -10.58 -74.46
C PHE A 225 -19.12 -11.76 -75.40
N GLY A 226 -18.94 -12.98 -74.87
CA GLY A 226 -18.77 -14.22 -75.67
C GLY A 226 -20.05 -14.86 -76.21
N TRP A 227 -21.18 -14.13 -76.25
CA TRP A 227 -22.46 -14.56 -76.84
C TRP A 227 -23.00 -13.52 -77.83
N ILE A 228 -22.11 -12.73 -78.43
CA ILE A 228 -22.42 -11.84 -79.56
C ILE A 228 -21.52 -12.27 -80.72
N ASP A 229 -21.78 -13.46 -81.24
CA ASP A 229 -21.45 -13.86 -82.62
C ASP A 229 -22.77 -14.15 -83.34
#